data_AF-A0A3D5B8I3-F1
#
_entry.id   AF-A0A3D5B8I3-F1
#
_cell.length_a   1.000
_cell.length_b   1.000
_cell.length_c   1.000
_cell.angle_alpha   90.00
_cell.angle_beta   90.00
_cell.angle_gamma   90.00
#
_symmetry.space_group_name_H-M   'P 1'
#
loop_
_entity.id
_entity.type
_entity.pdbx_description
1 polymer ?
#
loop_
_entity_poly.entity_id
_entity_poly.type
_entity_poly.pdbx_seq_one_letter_code
_entity_poly.pdbx_strand_id
1 'polypeptide(L)'
;MARSRNLPLIFLFLAITLVSATGCSGLKSQNPAATYTPTLTLTPTITLTPTPTQTTTPANTITPRPSFTPTVTRTPYNTLSPTATASPVPSQPAVLFPYQDINGKTVDWSYIHITRIGSNRLDEVNDLWAFMGFQLLDRAIYHRNLEFLGETITVYYLNVAHEFDGEMVTMQLVLGGTPGKDVAIEDIPAGGTAYLQMQVRESWESFAPYVTHRDANRTYEYRDESYPLVFLKDLQALLPTLPDEIILLADHPILFPQDDWPQIKLDMQRVSYLAARYQPFFETDDYDRLVDQSDFAYALRDHILNGWDMPAGLYAFSSQTLIIIKGD
;
A
#
# COMPACT_ATOMS: atom_id res chain seq x y z
N MET A 1 -37.82 18.96 58.34
CA MET A 1 -38.80 18.07 57.66
C MET A 1 -38.03 17.38 56.54
N ALA A 2 -37.50 16.16 56.72
CA ALA A 2 -38.22 14.87 56.64
C ALA A 2 -38.93 14.72 55.27
N ARG A 3 -38.78 13.67 54.46
CA ARG A 3 -38.18 12.33 54.64
C ARG A 3 -38.11 11.67 53.24
N SER A 4 -37.18 10.74 53.07
CA SER A 4 -37.12 9.74 52.00
C SER A 4 -38.38 8.85 51.91
N ARG A 5 -38.61 8.21 50.75
CA ARG A 5 -38.86 6.75 50.63
C ARG A 5 -39.05 6.25 49.19
N ASN A 6 -38.58 5.02 49.01
CA ASN A 6 -38.52 4.17 47.81
C ASN A 6 -39.80 3.35 47.57
N LEU A 7 -39.97 2.91 46.29
CA LEU A 7 -40.54 1.61 45.78
C LEU A 7 -42.02 1.26 46.11
N PRO A 8 -42.67 0.21 45.52
CA PRO A 8 -42.43 -0.66 44.32
C PRO A 8 -43.73 -0.95 43.48
N LEU A 9 -43.65 -1.89 42.51
CA LEU A 9 -44.68 -2.79 41.84
C LEU A 9 -44.58 -2.65 40.31
N ILE A 10 -44.14 -3.60 39.45
CA ILE A 10 -44.34 -5.06 39.25
C ILE A 10 -45.82 -5.47 39.02
N PHE A 11 -46.04 -6.11 37.85
CA PHE A 11 -47.17 -6.94 37.36
C PHE A 11 -48.33 -6.28 36.58
N LEU A 12 -48.39 -6.53 35.26
CA LEU A 12 -49.62 -6.87 34.51
C LEU A 12 -49.25 -7.46 33.12
N PHE A 13 -49.22 -8.80 32.96
CA PHE A 13 -50.19 -9.63 32.21
C PHE A 13 -50.42 -9.21 30.74
N LEU A 14 -49.89 -9.91 29.73
CA LEU A 14 -50.34 -11.20 29.14
C LEU A 14 -51.76 -11.13 28.51
N ALA A 15 -51.82 -10.90 27.19
CA ALA A 15 -52.95 -11.12 26.27
C ALA A 15 -52.53 -10.49 24.92
N ILE A 16 -52.57 -11.07 23.72
CA ILE A 16 -53.50 -12.00 23.08
C ILE A 16 -52.79 -12.64 21.88
N THR A 17 -53.09 -13.91 21.67
CA THR A 17 -52.70 -14.76 20.55
C THR A 17 -53.67 -14.67 19.36
N LEU A 18 -53.14 -15.02 18.18
CA LEU A 18 -53.74 -15.94 17.18
C LEU A 18 -54.47 -15.38 15.91
N VAL A 19 -54.09 -16.01 14.78
CA VAL A 19 -54.84 -16.31 13.54
C VAL A 19 -54.80 -15.33 12.36
N SER A 20 -54.15 -15.73 11.25
CA SER A 20 -54.85 -16.21 10.04
C SER A 20 -53.89 -16.66 8.93
N ALA A 21 -54.18 -17.86 8.41
CA ALA A 21 -53.61 -18.48 7.21
C ALA A 21 -54.58 -18.34 6.01
N THR A 22 -54.20 -18.92 4.86
CA THR A 22 -54.84 -18.96 3.51
C THR A 22 -54.31 -17.87 2.57
N GLY A 23 -53.85 -18.12 1.34
CA GLY A 23 -53.86 -19.30 0.47
C GLY A 23 -54.17 -18.83 -0.97
N CYS A 24 -53.44 -19.29 -1.99
CA CYS A 24 -53.99 -19.74 -3.29
C CYS A 24 -52.92 -20.06 -4.34
N SER A 25 -53.28 -21.08 -5.11
CA SER A 25 -52.56 -21.90 -6.07
C SER A 25 -52.58 -21.38 -7.52
N GLY A 26 -51.61 -21.82 -8.34
CA GLY A 26 -51.67 -21.76 -9.80
C GLY A 26 -50.70 -22.74 -10.49
N LEU A 27 -51.23 -23.88 -10.93
CA LEU A 27 -50.60 -24.90 -11.81
C LEU A 27 -51.04 -24.70 -13.26
N LYS A 28 -50.14 -24.95 -14.24
CA LYS A 28 -50.31 -25.43 -15.65
C LYS A 28 -49.14 -24.94 -16.51
N SER A 29 -48.59 -25.59 -17.54
CA SER A 29 -48.83 -26.86 -18.25
C SER A 29 -47.58 -27.17 -19.11
N GLN A 30 -47.28 -28.45 -19.34
CA GLN A 30 -46.26 -28.94 -20.29
C GLN A 30 -46.80 -29.06 -21.74
N ASN A 31 -45.85 -29.22 -22.68
CA ASN A 31 -45.84 -29.96 -23.96
C ASN A 31 -45.82 -29.16 -25.30
N PRO A 32 -45.35 -29.73 -26.45
CA PRO A 32 -44.02 -29.44 -27.04
C PRO A 32 -44.05 -29.22 -28.58
N ALA A 33 -42.85 -29.20 -29.19
CA ALA A 33 -42.49 -29.48 -30.61
C ALA A 33 -42.28 -28.31 -31.59
N ALA A 34 -41.04 -28.18 -32.08
CA ALA A 34 -40.68 -28.04 -33.51
C ALA A 34 -39.15 -28.22 -33.67
N THR A 35 -38.66 -29.36 -34.16
CA THR A 35 -38.27 -29.68 -35.56
C THR A 35 -36.85 -29.21 -35.93
N TYR A 36 -35.94 -30.20 -36.02
CA TYR A 36 -34.55 -30.09 -36.47
C TYR A 36 -34.46 -29.88 -37.99
N THR A 37 -33.50 -29.08 -38.45
CA THR A 37 -33.06 -29.04 -39.86
C THR A 37 -31.58 -29.42 -39.91
N PRO A 38 -31.17 -30.49 -40.62
CA PRO A 38 -29.77 -30.90 -40.71
C PRO A 38 -29.00 -30.06 -41.73
N THR A 39 -27.86 -29.51 -41.32
CA THR A 39 -26.90 -28.82 -42.20
C THR A 39 -26.09 -29.85 -43.00
N LEU A 40 -26.00 -29.64 -44.31
CA LEU A 40 -25.36 -30.53 -45.29
C LEU A 40 -23.84 -30.60 -45.11
N THR A 41 -23.32 -31.83 -45.04
CA THR A 41 -21.89 -32.17 -45.02
C THR A 41 -21.34 -32.18 -46.46
N LEU A 42 -20.36 -31.34 -46.79
CA LEU A 42 -19.68 -31.35 -48.09
C LEU A 42 -18.54 -32.38 -48.09
N THR A 43 -18.55 -33.25 -49.10
CA THR A 43 -17.59 -34.35 -49.34
C THR A 43 -16.25 -33.80 -49.88
N PRO A 44 -15.07 -34.31 -49.43
CA PRO A 44 -13.79 -33.83 -49.93
C PRO A 44 -13.54 -34.23 -51.40
N THR A 45 -13.09 -33.28 -52.20
CA THR A 45 -12.69 -33.48 -53.60
C THR A 45 -11.26 -34.03 -53.67
N ILE A 46 -11.09 -35.16 -54.33
CA ILE A 46 -9.78 -35.81 -54.56
C ILE A 46 -8.98 -34.95 -55.54
N THR A 47 -7.85 -34.39 -55.11
CA THR A 47 -6.92 -33.68 -55.99
C THR A 47 -5.76 -34.60 -56.36
N LEU A 48 -5.66 -34.94 -57.65
CA LEU A 48 -4.63 -35.82 -58.20
C LEU A 48 -3.26 -35.14 -58.19
N THR A 49 -2.27 -35.80 -57.61
CA THR A 49 -0.87 -35.34 -57.56
C THR A 49 -0.21 -35.50 -58.93
N PRO A 50 0.37 -34.44 -59.55
CA PRO A 50 1.12 -34.59 -60.79
C PRO A 50 2.46 -35.30 -60.54
N THR A 51 2.75 -36.29 -61.38
CA THR A 51 3.97 -37.10 -61.38
C THR A 51 5.17 -36.29 -61.90
N PRO A 52 6.32 -36.25 -61.20
CA PRO A 52 7.50 -35.53 -61.67
C PRO A 52 8.11 -36.22 -62.90
N THR A 53 8.28 -35.48 -63.98
CA THR A 53 8.97 -35.92 -65.19
C THR A 53 10.46 -35.61 -65.06
N GLN A 54 11.32 -36.63 -65.11
CA GLN A 54 12.78 -36.43 -65.15
C GLN A 54 13.19 -35.92 -66.53
N THR A 55 13.92 -34.80 -66.57
CA THR A 55 14.68 -34.40 -67.75
C THR A 55 16.13 -34.20 -67.32
N THR A 56 17.04 -34.98 -67.93
CA THR A 56 18.49 -34.93 -67.72
C THR A 56 19.13 -33.89 -68.62
N THR A 57 20.10 -33.13 -68.13
CA THR A 57 20.96 -32.26 -68.96
C THR A 57 22.38 -32.25 -68.35
N PRO A 58 23.46 -32.24 -69.17
CA PRO A 58 24.67 -33.03 -68.89
C PRO A 58 25.75 -32.34 -68.04
N ALA A 59 26.52 -33.24 -67.41
CA ALA A 59 27.82 -33.16 -66.73
C ALA A 59 28.50 -31.79 -66.55
N ASN A 60 28.69 -31.42 -65.27
CA ASN A 60 29.58 -30.36 -64.83
C ASN A 60 31.05 -30.84 -64.87
N THR A 61 31.89 -30.11 -65.59
CA THR A 61 33.36 -30.22 -65.54
C THR A 61 33.87 -29.76 -64.17
N ILE A 62 34.65 -30.60 -63.49
CA ILE A 62 35.24 -30.31 -62.18
C ILE A 62 36.32 -29.24 -62.36
N THR A 63 36.09 -28.05 -61.79
CA THR A 63 37.09 -26.99 -61.63
C THR A 63 37.49 -26.95 -60.14
N PRO A 64 38.78 -26.88 -59.77
CA PRO A 64 39.24 -27.10 -58.39
C PRO A 64 38.63 -26.10 -57.40
N ARG A 65 38.27 -26.60 -56.21
CA ARG A 65 37.66 -25.82 -55.14
C ARG A 65 38.63 -24.73 -54.62
N PRO A 66 38.25 -23.44 -54.64
CA PRO A 66 38.98 -22.42 -53.91
C PRO A 66 38.86 -22.68 -52.40
N SER A 67 39.99 -22.59 -51.69
CA SER A 67 40.06 -22.65 -50.23
C SER A 67 39.23 -21.50 -49.64
N PHE A 68 38.09 -21.82 -49.03
CA PHE A 68 37.32 -20.86 -48.24
C PHE A 68 38.02 -20.69 -46.89
N THR A 69 38.89 -19.69 -46.79
CA THR A 69 39.24 -19.08 -45.51
C THR A 69 38.15 -18.05 -45.22
N PRO A 70 37.20 -18.27 -44.29
CA PRO A 70 36.19 -17.26 -43.97
C PRO A 70 36.91 -16.06 -43.34
N THR A 71 36.97 -14.95 -44.07
CA THR A 71 37.30 -13.65 -43.50
C THR A 71 36.08 -13.24 -42.68
N VAL A 72 36.14 -13.44 -41.36
CA VAL A 72 35.10 -12.97 -40.43
C VAL A 72 35.16 -11.45 -40.41
N THR A 73 34.38 -10.81 -41.28
CA THR A 73 34.08 -9.38 -41.17
C THR A 73 33.20 -9.21 -39.93
N ARG A 74 33.85 -8.93 -38.79
CA ARG A 74 33.14 -8.55 -37.56
C ARG A 74 32.46 -7.21 -37.82
N THR A 75 31.15 -7.23 -38.06
CA THR A 75 30.32 -6.04 -37.87
C THR A 75 30.54 -5.56 -36.44
N PRO A 76 30.96 -4.30 -36.20
CA PRO A 76 31.04 -3.78 -34.84
C PRO A 76 29.66 -3.93 -34.20
N TYR A 77 29.60 -4.63 -33.07
CA TYR A 77 28.39 -4.72 -32.26
C TYR A 77 27.92 -3.31 -31.91
N ASN A 78 26.61 -3.08 -31.91
CA ASN A 78 26.03 -1.87 -31.32
C ASN A 78 26.56 -1.78 -29.88
N THR A 79 27.45 -0.82 -29.63
CA THR A 79 27.88 -0.47 -28.29
C THR A 79 26.65 0.03 -27.55
N LEU A 80 26.28 -0.63 -26.45
CA LEU A 80 25.28 -0.11 -25.53
C LEU A 80 25.68 1.34 -25.20
N SER A 81 24.83 2.29 -25.56
CA SER A 81 24.97 3.66 -25.04
C SER A 81 25.02 3.55 -23.52
N PRO A 82 25.92 4.27 -22.82
CA PRO A 82 25.92 4.26 -21.37
C PRO A 82 24.49 4.57 -20.90
N THR A 83 23.95 3.69 -20.05
CA THR A 83 22.70 3.95 -19.35
C THR A 83 22.85 5.30 -18.67
N ALA A 84 21.96 6.25 -18.97
CA ALA A 84 21.98 7.55 -18.34
C ALA A 84 22.03 7.34 -16.83
N THR A 85 23.09 7.83 -16.18
CA THR A 85 23.16 7.84 -14.73
C THR A 85 21.96 8.64 -14.23
N ALA A 86 21.18 8.09 -13.31
CA ALA A 86 20.04 8.80 -12.73
C ALA A 86 20.51 10.17 -12.25
N SER A 87 19.90 11.24 -12.77
CA SER A 87 20.20 12.59 -12.30
C SER A 87 19.81 12.67 -10.82
N PRO A 88 20.65 13.25 -9.93
CA PRO A 88 20.26 13.46 -8.56
C PRO A 88 18.99 14.32 -8.53
N VAL A 89 18.01 13.91 -7.72
CA VAL A 89 16.80 14.71 -7.47
C VAL A 89 17.24 15.96 -6.69
N PRO A 90 16.86 17.18 -7.14
CA PRO A 90 17.21 18.38 -6.41
C PRO A 90 16.52 18.38 -5.05
N SER A 91 17.25 18.76 -4.00
CA SER A 91 16.66 19.03 -2.70
C SER A 91 15.67 20.19 -2.83
N GLN A 92 14.47 20.00 -2.30
CA GLN A 92 13.40 21.00 -2.26
C GLN A 92 12.62 20.82 -0.94
N PRO A 93 13.18 21.26 0.19
CA PRO A 93 12.54 21.12 1.48
C PRO A 93 11.23 21.91 1.53
N ALA A 94 10.18 21.29 2.07
CA ALA A 94 8.90 21.95 2.32
C ALA A 94 9.06 23.11 3.31
N VAL A 95 8.28 24.16 3.07
CA VAL A 95 8.20 25.36 3.89
C VAL A 95 6.95 25.28 4.76
N LEU A 96 7.08 25.63 6.04
CA LEU A 96 5.91 25.72 6.93
C LEU A 96 5.10 26.97 6.64
N PHE A 97 3.80 26.85 6.85
CA PHE A 97 2.86 27.95 6.89
C PHE A 97 2.00 27.81 8.17
N PRO A 98 1.43 28.91 8.68
CA PRO A 98 0.59 28.85 9.88
C PRO A 98 -0.62 27.93 9.64
N TYR A 99 -0.69 26.83 10.37
CA TYR A 99 -1.80 25.90 10.32
C TYR A 99 -2.06 25.29 11.70
N GLN A 100 -3.33 25.08 12.03
CA GLN A 100 -3.76 24.50 13.31
C GLN A 100 -4.78 23.40 13.07
N ASP A 101 -4.72 22.37 13.91
CA ASP A 101 -5.76 21.36 13.96
C ASP A 101 -7.05 21.93 14.61
N ILE A 102 -8.13 21.14 14.58
CA ILE A 102 -9.43 21.54 15.12
C ILE A 102 -9.41 21.79 16.65
N ASN A 103 -8.37 21.34 17.35
CA ASN A 103 -8.17 21.56 18.78
C ASN A 103 -7.32 22.81 19.06
N GLY A 104 -6.91 23.55 18.02
CA GLY A 104 -6.05 24.73 18.12
C GLY A 104 -4.58 24.40 18.33
N LYS A 105 -4.15 23.13 18.17
CA LYS A 105 -2.73 22.76 18.23
C LYS A 105 -2.08 23.12 16.90
N THR A 106 -0.97 23.86 16.96
CA THR A 106 -0.12 24.16 15.80
C THR A 106 0.35 22.86 15.16
N VAL A 107 0.18 22.75 13.85
CA VAL A 107 0.69 21.62 13.07
C VAL A 107 1.98 22.06 12.38
N ASP A 108 3.11 21.62 12.92
CA ASP A 108 4.45 21.86 12.39
C ASP A 108 5.20 20.52 12.24
N TRP A 109 6.53 20.57 12.06
CA TRP A 109 7.35 19.37 11.90
C TRP A 109 7.55 18.59 13.21
N SER A 110 7.20 19.15 14.37
CA SER A 110 7.19 18.48 15.67
C SER A 110 5.80 17.91 16.02
N TYR A 111 4.82 18.08 15.13
CA TYR A 111 3.45 17.73 15.42
C TYR A 111 3.31 16.23 15.67
N ILE A 112 2.85 15.86 16.87
CA ILE A 112 2.41 14.51 17.18
C ILE A 112 1.03 14.57 17.83
N HIS A 113 0.09 13.74 17.37
CA HIS A 113 -1.25 13.64 17.96
C HIS A 113 -1.66 12.18 18.12
N ILE A 114 -1.83 11.75 19.37
CA ILE A 114 -2.28 10.38 19.70
C ILE A 114 -3.71 10.19 19.21
N THR A 115 -3.91 9.24 18.30
CA THR A 115 -5.21 8.93 17.70
C THR A 115 -5.88 7.72 18.36
N ARG A 116 -5.08 6.82 18.95
CA ARG A 116 -5.53 5.67 19.72
C ARG A 116 -4.51 5.32 20.79
N ILE A 117 -4.99 4.95 21.97
CA ILE A 117 -4.18 4.42 23.05
C ILE A 117 -4.93 3.29 23.77
N GLY A 118 -4.24 2.21 24.06
CA GLY A 118 -4.75 1.06 24.79
C GLY A 118 -3.68 0.45 25.70
N SER A 119 -4.14 -0.14 26.78
CA SER A 119 -3.30 -0.79 27.79
C SER A 119 -3.65 -2.26 27.96
N ASN A 120 -2.66 -3.04 28.39
CA ASN A 120 -2.83 -4.43 28.75
C ASN A 120 -3.46 -4.59 30.15
N ARG A 121 -3.57 -5.84 30.63
CA ARG A 121 -4.15 -6.16 31.95
C ARG A 121 -3.31 -5.67 33.15
N LEU A 122 -2.09 -5.21 32.91
CA LEU A 122 -1.17 -4.66 33.90
C LEU A 122 -1.11 -3.12 33.84
N ASP A 123 -2.05 -2.49 33.11
CA ASP A 123 -2.11 -1.03 32.84
C ASP A 123 -0.91 -0.48 32.05
N GLU A 124 -0.13 -1.34 31.39
CA GLU A 124 0.97 -0.93 30.51
C GLU A 124 0.44 -0.63 29.11
N VAL A 125 0.83 0.52 28.55
CA VAL A 125 0.44 0.90 27.18
C VAL A 125 1.07 -0.08 26.18
N ASN A 126 0.22 -0.76 25.41
CA ASN A 126 0.62 -1.78 24.43
C ASN A 126 -0.06 -1.61 23.06
N ASP A 127 -0.91 -0.60 22.91
CA ASP A 127 -1.55 -0.19 21.67
C ASP A 127 -1.44 1.33 21.58
N LEU A 128 -0.77 1.83 20.55
CA LEU A 128 -0.52 3.26 20.39
C LEU A 128 -0.52 3.60 18.90
N TRP A 129 -1.36 4.57 18.53
CA TRP A 129 -1.35 5.17 17.21
C TRP A 129 -1.21 6.68 17.36
N ALA A 130 -0.53 7.29 16.39
CA ALA A 130 -0.46 8.74 16.32
C ALA A 130 -0.33 9.23 14.88
N PHE A 131 -0.87 10.42 14.65
CA PHE A 131 -0.43 11.27 13.55
C PHE A 131 0.90 11.92 13.91
N MET A 132 1.82 11.93 12.95
CA MET A 132 3.07 12.69 13.02
C MET A 132 3.19 13.64 11.82
N GLY A 133 3.72 14.84 12.06
CA GLY A 133 4.04 15.85 11.05
C GLY A 133 5.46 15.72 10.53
N PHE A 134 5.70 16.06 9.27
CA PHE A 134 7.00 15.86 8.63
C PHE A 134 7.30 17.02 7.67
N GLN A 135 8.58 17.40 7.61
CA GLN A 135 9.12 18.18 6.51
C GLN A 135 9.46 17.24 5.36
N LEU A 136 8.85 17.44 4.19
CA LEU A 136 9.25 16.75 2.96
C LEU A 136 10.54 17.37 2.42
N LEU A 137 11.62 16.58 2.26
CA LEU A 137 12.95 17.12 1.94
C LEU A 137 13.21 17.30 0.44
N ASP A 138 12.51 16.53 -0.38
CA ASP A 138 12.55 16.57 -1.83
C ASP A 138 11.22 16.04 -2.40
N ARG A 139 11.02 16.17 -3.72
CA ARG A 139 9.76 15.81 -4.38
C ARG A 139 9.82 14.46 -5.10
N ALA A 140 10.56 13.49 -4.54
CA ALA A 140 10.72 12.16 -5.15
C ALA A 140 10.38 11.00 -4.20
N ILE A 141 10.06 9.87 -4.82
CA ILE A 141 9.92 8.58 -4.14
C ILE A 141 11.21 7.78 -4.37
N TYR A 142 11.80 7.30 -3.29
CA TYR A 142 12.97 6.45 -3.30
C TYR A 142 12.56 5.00 -3.02
N HIS A 143 13.50 4.09 -3.27
CA HIS A 143 13.32 2.69 -2.93
C HIS A 143 14.57 2.08 -2.30
N ARG A 144 14.35 1.06 -1.46
CA ARG A 144 15.40 0.18 -0.92
C ARG A 144 14.91 -1.26 -0.90
N ASN A 145 15.83 -2.20 -0.78
CA ASN A 145 15.48 -3.61 -0.62
C ASN A 145 15.38 -3.97 0.87
N LEU A 146 14.37 -4.74 1.21
CA LEU A 146 14.16 -5.39 2.50
C LEU A 146 14.11 -6.90 2.26
N GLU A 147 14.83 -7.68 3.05
CA GLU A 147 14.66 -9.13 3.09
C GLU A 147 13.72 -9.47 4.24
N PHE A 148 12.68 -10.26 3.97
CA PHE A 148 11.75 -10.73 4.99
C PHE A 148 11.29 -12.14 4.65
N LEU A 149 11.52 -13.10 5.55
CA LEU A 149 11.14 -14.51 5.36
C LEU A 149 11.72 -15.15 4.08
N GLY A 150 12.92 -14.72 3.68
CA GLY A 150 13.58 -15.18 2.46
C GLY A 150 13.02 -14.58 1.16
N GLU A 151 12.12 -13.60 1.25
CA GLU A 151 11.65 -12.83 0.09
C GLU A 151 12.25 -11.42 0.10
N THR A 152 12.80 -11.01 -1.06
CA THR A 152 13.19 -9.62 -1.27
C THR A 152 11.96 -8.77 -1.59
N ILE A 153 11.80 -7.67 -0.88
CA ILE A 153 10.75 -6.68 -1.04
C ILE A 153 11.40 -5.34 -1.40
N THR A 154 10.95 -4.72 -2.48
CA THR A 154 11.28 -3.33 -2.79
C THR A 154 10.35 -2.43 -1.97
N VAL A 155 10.92 -1.67 -1.03
CA VAL A 155 10.24 -0.74 -0.15
C VAL A 155 10.33 0.66 -0.73
N TYR A 156 9.19 1.34 -0.89
CA TYR A 156 9.11 2.71 -1.38
C TYR A 156 8.91 3.70 -0.24
N TYR A 157 9.64 4.82 -0.27
CA TYR A 157 9.60 5.81 0.80
C TYR A 157 9.87 7.23 0.30
N LEU A 158 9.45 8.22 1.09
CA LEU A 158 9.84 9.62 0.94
C LEU A 158 10.98 9.96 1.89
N ASN A 159 11.90 10.82 1.47
CA ASN A 159 12.86 11.45 2.37
C ASN A 159 12.16 12.57 3.13
N VAL A 160 12.10 12.44 4.45
CA VAL A 160 11.43 13.41 5.31
C VAL A 160 12.32 13.76 6.50
N ALA A 161 11.96 14.81 7.22
CA ALA A 161 12.49 15.08 8.54
C ALA A 161 11.36 15.35 9.54
N HIS A 162 11.57 14.96 10.78
CA HIS A 162 10.69 15.25 11.92
C HIS A 162 11.49 15.99 12.98
N GLU A 163 10.87 16.94 13.66
CA GLU A 163 11.51 17.67 14.76
C GLU A 163 11.26 16.95 16.08
N PHE A 164 12.31 16.41 16.69
CA PHE A 164 12.28 15.91 18.07
C PHE A 164 13.05 16.88 18.95
N ASP A 165 12.39 17.42 19.99
CA ASP A 165 13.04 18.25 21.01
C ASP A 165 13.85 19.44 20.48
N GLY A 166 13.41 20.03 19.35
CA GLY A 166 14.10 21.14 18.68
C GLY A 166 15.16 20.73 17.66
N GLU A 167 15.39 19.43 17.46
CA GLU A 167 16.34 18.89 16.49
C GLU A 167 15.63 18.21 15.31
N MET A 168 15.99 18.60 14.09
CA MET A 168 15.47 17.98 12.87
C MET A 168 16.19 16.66 12.60
N VAL A 169 15.47 15.55 12.74
CA VAL A 169 15.96 14.21 12.46
C VAL A 169 15.46 13.76 11.09
N THR A 170 16.38 13.39 10.20
CA THR A 170 16.04 12.83 8.88
C THR A 170 15.55 11.39 9.01
N MET A 171 14.45 11.06 8.35
CA MET A 171 13.77 9.77 8.44
C MET A 171 13.28 9.32 7.06
N GLN A 172 12.93 8.04 6.96
CA GLN A 172 12.20 7.50 5.82
C GLN A 172 10.71 7.44 6.15
N LEU A 173 9.86 8.05 5.32
CA LEU A 173 8.41 7.82 5.40
C LEU A 173 8.01 6.71 4.44
N VAL A 174 7.79 5.51 4.97
CA VAL A 174 7.48 4.31 4.19
C VAL A 174 6.05 4.38 3.64
N LEU A 175 5.94 4.31 2.32
CA LEU A 175 4.67 4.35 1.59
C LEU A 175 4.09 2.96 1.37
N GLY A 176 4.96 1.95 1.20
CA GLY A 176 4.56 0.56 0.92
C GLY A 176 5.71 -0.25 0.34
N GLY A 177 5.38 -1.41 -0.23
CA GLY A 177 6.38 -2.28 -0.86
C GLY A 177 5.79 -3.35 -1.75
N THR A 178 6.62 -3.85 -2.66
CA THR A 178 6.26 -4.89 -3.64
C THR A 178 7.28 -6.03 -3.63
N PRO A 179 6.88 -7.28 -3.89
CA PRO A 179 7.83 -8.37 -4.06
C PRO A 179 8.80 -8.10 -5.21
N GLY A 180 10.06 -8.49 -5.03
CA GLY A 180 11.12 -8.31 -6.00
C GLY A 180 12.17 -7.30 -5.56
N LYS A 181 13.30 -7.33 -6.26
CA LYS A 181 14.45 -6.46 -6.01
C LYS A 181 14.42 -5.27 -6.97
N ASP A 182 14.63 -4.07 -6.44
CA ASP A 182 14.76 -2.82 -7.21
C ASP A 182 13.64 -2.64 -8.26
N VAL A 183 12.41 -3.01 -7.90
CA VAL A 183 11.25 -2.89 -8.79
C VAL A 183 10.93 -1.42 -9.00
N ALA A 184 10.80 -1.00 -10.26
CA ALA A 184 10.43 0.36 -10.59
C ALA A 184 8.93 0.59 -10.35
N ILE A 185 8.52 1.82 -10.03
CA ILE A 185 7.12 2.14 -9.70
C ILE A 185 6.18 1.85 -10.87
N GLU A 186 6.65 2.09 -12.10
CA GLU A 186 5.97 1.77 -13.35
C GLU A 186 5.75 0.28 -13.60
N ASP A 187 6.56 -0.57 -12.96
CA ASP A 187 6.52 -2.03 -13.12
C ASP A 187 5.74 -2.72 -11.99
N ILE A 188 5.23 -1.96 -11.00
CA ILE A 188 4.44 -2.53 -9.92
C ILE A 188 3.16 -3.14 -10.52
N PRO A 189 2.89 -4.44 -10.26
CA PRO A 189 1.67 -5.07 -10.74
C PRO A 189 0.44 -4.34 -10.19
N ALA A 190 -0.62 -4.25 -11.01
CA ALA A 190 -1.90 -3.67 -10.61
C ALA A 190 -2.56 -4.53 -9.52
N GLY A 191 -2.18 -4.29 -8.27
CA GLY A 191 -2.62 -5.02 -7.08
C GLY A 191 -2.48 -4.15 -5.84
N GLY A 192 -2.87 -4.68 -4.67
CA GLY A 192 -2.95 -3.90 -3.42
C GLY A 192 -1.62 -3.27 -2.97
N THR A 193 -0.47 -3.77 -3.44
CA THR A 193 0.87 -3.26 -3.11
C THR A 193 1.17 -1.87 -3.68
N ALA A 194 0.41 -1.44 -4.69
CA ALA A 194 0.66 -0.22 -5.42
C ALA A 194 -0.17 0.98 -4.92
N TYR A 195 -1.05 0.77 -3.95
CA TYR A 195 -1.98 1.78 -3.47
C TYR A 195 -1.60 2.28 -2.08
N LEU A 196 -1.71 3.59 -1.89
CA LEU A 196 -1.64 4.24 -0.59
C LEU A 196 -2.97 4.93 -0.27
N GLN A 197 -3.34 4.95 1.00
CA GLN A 197 -4.50 5.74 1.43
C GLN A 197 -4.02 7.17 1.66
N MET A 198 -4.53 8.10 0.85
CA MET A 198 -4.05 9.48 0.87
C MET A 198 -5.18 10.49 0.73
N GLN A 199 -5.01 11.64 1.37
CA GLN A 199 -5.83 12.82 1.10
C GLN A 199 -4.93 14.05 0.91
N VAL A 200 -5.28 14.89 -0.07
CA VAL A 200 -4.70 16.22 -0.25
C VAL A 200 -5.73 17.23 0.24
N ARG A 201 -5.29 18.21 1.03
CA ARG A 201 -6.11 19.27 1.60
C ARG A 201 -5.50 20.63 1.31
N GLU A 202 -6.34 21.64 1.27
CA GLU A 202 -5.92 23.04 1.26
C GLU A 202 -5.77 23.59 2.70
N SER A 203 -5.02 24.68 2.84
CA SER A 203 -4.74 25.39 4.09
C SER A 203 -5.99 25.82 4.87
N TRP A 204 -7.13 26.02 4.18
CA TRP A 204 -8.40 26.45 4.78
C TRP A 204 -9.27 25.28 5.25
N GLU A 205 -8.97 24.05 4.83
CA GLU A 205 -9.70 22.87 5.27
C GLU A 205 -9.28 22.47 6.68
N SER A 206 -10.25 22.12 7.53
CA SER A 206 -9.94 21.74 8.91
C SER A 206 -9.31 20.35 9.00
N PHE A 207 -8.35 20.19 9.90
CA PHE A 207 -7.76 18.89 10.22
C PHE A 207 -8.20 18.44 11.62
N ALA A 208 -8.93 17.33 11.67
CA ALA A 208 -9.36 16.68 12.90
C ALA A 208 -8.69 15.29 12.97
N PRO A 209 -7.59 15.13 13.73
CA PRO A 209 -6.77 13.92 13.71
C PRO A 209 -7.56 12.66 14.07
N TYR A 210 -8.34 12.70 15.16
CA TYR A 210 -9.15 11.55 15.60
C TYR A 210 -10.22 11.16 14.58
N VAL A 211 -10.90 12.15 13.99
CA VAL A 211 -11.92 11.91 12.95
C VAL A 211 -11.26 11.30 11.70
N THR A 212 -10.11 11.85 11.30
CA THR A 212 -9.33 11.39 10.16
C THR A 212 -8.87 9.94 10.36
N HIS A 213 -8.28 9.63 11.51
CA HIS A 213 -7.87 8.27 11.86
C HIS A 213 -9.06 7.29 11.86
N ARG A 214 -10.16 7.65 12.53
CA ARG A 214 -11.36 6.81 12.60
C ARG A 214 -11.91 6.52 11.22
N ASP A 215 -12.03 7.53 10.37
CA ASP A 215 -12.70 7.43 9.07
C ASP A 215 -11.82 6.74 8.02
N ALA A 216 -10.50 6.95 8.06
CA ALA A 216 -9.55 6.23 7.22
C ALA A 216 -9.49 4.73 7.56
N ASN A 217 -9.55 4.37 8.85
CA ASN A 217 -9.39 2.99 9.32
C ASN A 217 -10.70 2.19 9.45
N ARG A 218 -11.83 2.69 8.91
CA ARG A 218 -13.08 1.91 8.87
C ARG A 218 -12.96 0.68 7.96
N THR A 219 -13.82 -0.31 8.21
CA THR A 219 -13.96 -1.46 7.30
C THR A 219 -14.42 -1.00 5.92
N TYR A 220 -14.11 -1.80 4.91
CA TYR A 220 -14.30 -1.43 3.51
C TYR A 220 -15.72 -0.94 3.20
N GLU A 221 -16.76 -1.54 3.79
CA GLU A 221 -18.16 -1.17 3.55
C GLU A 221 -18.53 0.22 4.09
N TYR A 222 -17.76 0.72 5.06
CA TYR A 222 -17.98 2.02 5.71
C TYR A 222 -16.83 3.00 5.46
N ARG A 223 -15.86 2.64 4.61
CA ARG A 223 -14.73 3.50 4.31
C ARG A 223 -15.25 4.71 3.54
N ASP A 224 -15.02 5.87 4.11
CA ASP A 224 -15.42 7.14 3.52
C ASP A 224 -14.65 7.35 2.21
N GLU A 225 -15.35 7.77 1.14
CA GLU A 225 -14.73 8.12 -0.15
C GLU A 225 -13.70 9.25 -0.01
N SER A 226 -13.74 9.99 1.12
CA SER A 226 -12.81 11.07 1.48
C SER A 226 -11.34 10.65 1.62
N TYR A 227 -11.04 9.35 1.70
CA TYR A 227 -9.67 8.82 1.79
C TYR A 227 -9.39 7.82 0.66
N PRO A 228 -9.26 8.30 -0.58
CA PRO A 228 -9.08 7.43 -1.73
C PRO A 228 -7.78 6.63 -1.64
N LEU A 229 -7.83 5.43 -2.22
CA LEU A 229 -6.63 4.67 -2.54
C LEU A 229 -6.00 5.28 -3.80
N VAL A 230 -4.87 5.94 -3.63
CA VAL A 230 -4.11 6.58 -4.70
C VAL A 230 -2.99 5.65 -5.14
N PHE A 231 -2.77 5.54 -6.44
CA PHE A 231 -1.71 4.71 -7.00
C PHE A 231 -0.36 5.39 -6.77
N LEU A 232 0.69 4.61 -6.46
CA LEU A 232 2.01 5.16 -6.13
C LEU A 232 2.60 6.00 -7.29
N LYS A 233 2.32 5.60 -8.53
CA LYS A 233 2.68 6.37 -9.74
C LYS A 233 1.97 7.72 -9.81
N ASP A 234 0.72 7.79 -9.34
CA ASP A 234 -0.04 9.05 -9.33
C ASP A 234 0.52 9.99 -8.24
N LEU A 235 0.92 9.44 -7.08
CA LEU A 235 1.68 10.22 -6.09
C LEU A 235 3.03 10.69 -6.67
N GLN A 236 3.76 9.82 -7.37
CA GLN A 236 5.02 10.19 -8.02
C GLN A 236 4.83 11.36 -9.01
N ALA A 237 3.71 11.38 -9.73
CA ALA A 237 3.37 12.47 -10.65
C ALA A 237 2.89 13.73 -9.92
N LEU A 238 2.26 13.58 -8.76
CA LEU A 238 1.76 14.68 -7.92
C LEU A 238 2.89 15.44 -7.23
N LEU A 239 3.88 14.75 -6.66
CA LEU A 239 4.91 15.37 -5.80
C LEU A 239 5.58 16.61 -6.44
N PRO A 240 6.01 16.60 -7.72
CA PRO A 240 6.64 17.77 -8.35
C PRO A 240 5.69 18.95 -8.60
N THR A 241 4.37 18.71 -8.53
CA THR A 241 3.33 19.74 -8.74
C THR A 241 2.89 20.41 -7.44
N LEU A 242 3.32 19.88 -6.29
CA LEU A 242 3.00 20.46 -4.99
C LEU A 242 3.74 21.80 -4.80
N PRO A 243 3.12 22.77 -4.09
CA PRO A 243 3.78 24.03 -3.77
C PRO A 243 4.99 23.82 -2.84
N ASP A 244 5.73 24.90 -2.55
CA ASP A 244 6.78 24.85 -1.54
C ASP A 244 6.20 24.73 -0.13
N GLU A 245 5.09 25.43 0.12
CA GLU A 245 4.36 25.40 1.38
C GLU A 245 3.56 24.09 1.54
N ILE A 246 4.09 23.15 2.31
CA ILE A 246 3.48 21.83 2.53
C ILE A 246 3.66 21.40 3.98
N ILE A 247 2.60 20.88 4.57
CA ILE A 247 2.66 20.06 5.79
C ILE A 247 2.30 18.63 5.41
N LEU A 248 3.23 17.70 5.66
CA LEU A 248 3.03 16.27 5.43
C LEU A 248 2.69 15.59 6.76
N LEU A 249 1.58 14.85 6.83
CA LEU A 249 1.18 14.12 8.02
C LEU A 249 1.00 12.65 7.70
N ALA A 250 1.40 11.77 8.61
CA ALA A 250 1.15 10.33 8.50
C ALA A 250 0.60 9.76 9.80
N ASP A 251 -0.42 8.92 9.71
CA ASP A 251 -0.94 8.11 10.82
C ASP A 251 -0.58 6.64 10.59
N HIS A 252 -0.14 5.99 11.67
CA HIS A 252 0.26 4.59 11.69
C HIS A 252 0.30 4.06 13.13
N PRO A 253 0.09 2.75 13.35
CA PRO A 253 0.38 2.12 14.64
C PRO A 253 1.87 2.23 14.99
N ILE A 254 2.15 2.69 16.19
CA ILE A 254 3.49 2.71 16.80
C ILE A 254 3.68 1.45 17.64
N LEU A 255 2.67 1.07 18.42
CA LEU A 255 2.64 -0.18 19.18
C LEU A 255 1.46 -1.03 18.76
N PHE A 256 1.72 -2.32 18.69
CA PHE A 256 0.74 -3.35 18.38
C PHE A 256 0.56 -4.26 19.60
N PRO A 257 -0.69 -4.57 19.99
CA PRO A 257 -0.97 -5.54 21.04
C PRO A 257 -0.28 -6.88 20.76
N GLN A 258 0.36 -7.47 21.76
CA GLN A 258 1.08 -8.74 21.61
C GLN A 258 0.18 -9.89 21.13
N ASP A 259 -1.10 -9.87 21.52
CA ASP A 259 -2.11 -10.84 21.08
C ASP A 259 -2.35 -10.79 19.57
N ASP A 260 -2.06 -9.65 18.91
CA ASP A 260 -2.25 -9.46 17.47
C ASP A 260 -1.02 -9.87 16.64
N TRP A 261 0.15 -10.06 17.26
CA TRP A 261 1.41 -10.35 16.55
C TRP A 261 1.37 -11.60 15.68
N PRO A 262 0.72 -12.72 16.07
CA PRO A 262 0.61 -13.87 15.19
C PRO A 262 -0.13 -13.54 13.88
N GLN A 263 -1.18 -12.72 13.97
CA GLN A 263 -1.96 -12.29 12.79
C GLN A 263 -1.16 -11.29 11.95
N ILE A 264 -0.51 -10.32 12.58
CA ILE A 264 0.38 -9.36 11.91
C ILE A 264 1.47 -10.09 11.14
N LYS A 265 2.12 -11.08 11.75
CA LYS A 265 3.13 -11.91 11.07
C LYS A 265 2.53 -12.56 9.83
N LEU A 266 1.39 -13.24 9.95
CA LEU A 266 0.71 -13.88 8.82
C LEU A 266 0.39 -12.90 7.69
N ASP A 267 -0.04 -11.69 8.04
CA ASP A 267 -0.37 -10.65 7.06
C ASP A 267 0.89 -10.12 6.36
N MET A 268 1.99 -9.91 7.09
CA MET A 268 3.28 -9.54 6.50
C MET A 268 3.80 -10.61 5.54
N GLN A 269 3.64 -11.91 5.82
CA GLN A 269 4.09 -12.97 4.89
C GLN A 269 3.23 -13.05 3.61
N ARG A 270 1.97 -12.61 3.69
CA ARG A 270 1.02 -12.70 2.56
C ARG A 270 1.03 -11.45 1.70
N VAL A 271 1.41 -10.32 2.27
CA VAL A 271 1.20 -9.00 1.68
C VAL A 271 2.42 -8.11 1.91
N SER A 272 3.24 -7.96 0.87
CA SER A 272 4.54 -7.28 0.97
C SER A 272 4.46 -5.81 1.38
N TYR A 273 3.36 -5.10 1.08
CA TYR A 273 3.23 -3.71 1.54
C TYR A 273 3.03 -3.63 3.06
N LEU A 274 2.40 -4.64 3.68
CA LEU A 274 2.29 -4.71 5.14
C LEU A 274 3.63 -5.06 5.76
N ALA A 275 4.38 -5.98 5.17
CA ALA A 275 5.76 -6.24 5.59
C ALA A 275 6.60 -4.95 5.55
N ALA A 276 6.55 -4.20 4.44
CA ALA A 276 7.26 -2.93 4.32
C ALA A 276 6.85 -1.89 5.39
N ARG A 277 5.55 -1.74 5.66
CA ARG A 277 5.05 -0.74 6.62
C ARG A 277 5.23 -1.15 8.09
N TYR A 278 5.17 -2.44 8.41
CA TYR A 278 5.27 -2.90 9.80
C TYR A 278 6.70 -3.21 10.22
N GLN A 279 7.60 -3.56 9.28
CA GLN A 279 8.99 -3.89 9.60
C GLN A 279 9.71 -2.84 10.48
N PRO A 280 9.55 -1.51 10.27
CA PRO A 280 10.22 -0.53 11.12
C PRO A 280 9.84 -0.57 12.60
N PHE A 281 8.73 -1.22 12.94
CA PHE A 281 8.16 -1.24 14.29
C PHE A 281 8.39 -2.57 15.01
N PHE A 282 8.92 -3.60 14.34
CA PHE A 282 9.15 -4.92 14.93
C PHE A 282 10.62 -5.33 14.89
N GLU A 283 11.02 -6.09 15.91
CA GLU A 283 12.25 -6.87 15.88
C GLU A 283 11.99 -8.27 15.35
N THR A 284 12.90 -8.73 14.49
CA THR A 284 12.91 -10.09 13.97
C THR A 284 14.17 -10.80 14.45
N ASP A 285 14.02 -12.05 14.90
CA ASP A 285 15.16 -12.91 15.18
C ASP A 285 15.76 -13.54 13.91
N ASP A 286 16.81 -14.35 14.07
CA ASP A 286 17.49 -15.08 12.99
C ASP A 286 16.58 -16.03 12.18
N TYR A 287 15.35 -16.27 12.64
CA TYR A 287 14.35 -17.12 11.99
C TYR A 287 13.15 -16.31 11.48
N ASP A 288 13.28 -14.98 11.36
CA ASP A 288 12.24 -14.06 10.92
C ASP A 288 10.96 -14.17 11.76
N ARG A 289 11.10 -14.42 13.06
CA ARG A 289 9.98 -14.38 14.02
C ARG A 289 9.93 -12.99 14.63
N LEU A 290 8.72 -12.41 14.66
CA LEU A 290 8.48 -11.20 15.44
C LEU A 290 8.68 -11.56 16.91
N VAL A 291 9.73 -11.02 17.51
CA VAL A 291 10.12 -11.32 18.91
C VAL A 291 9.80 -10.18 19.85
N ASP A 292 9.85 -8.95 19.35
CA ASP A 292 9.47 -7.76 20.10
C ASP A 292 9.04 -6.60 19.18
N GLN A 293 8.54 -5.50 19.75
CA GLN A 293 8.56 -4.20 19.08
C GLN A 293 10.00 -3.69 19.00
N SER A 294 10.32 -2.94 17.94
CA SER A 294 11.64 -2.32 17.74
C SER A 294 12.00 -1.32 18.84
N ASP A 295 13.30 -1.12 19.05
CA ASP A 295 13.84 -0.01 19.84
C ASP A 295 13.26 1.35 19.42
N PHE A 296 13.05 1.58 18.11
CA PHE A 296 12.44 2.80 17.60
C PHE A 296 11.00 2.97 18.08
N ALA A 297 10.18 1.92 18.02
CA ALA A 297 8.79 1.95 18.47
C ALA A 297 8.68 2.25 19.97
N TYR A 298 9.55 1.64 20.78
CA TYR A 298 9.60 1.92 22.21
C TYR A 298 10.12 3.32 22.53
N ALA A 299 11.18 3.77 21.86
CA ALA A 299 11.69 5.13 22.02
C ALA A 299 10.63 6.17 21.64
N LEU A 300 9.93 5.96 20.52
CA LEU A 300 8.87 6.86 20.07
C LEU A 300 7.67 6.86 21.04
N ARG A 301 7.27 5.71 21.58
CA ARG A 301 6.28 5.63 22.66
C ARG A 301 6.72 6.49 23.85
N ASP A 302 7.95 6.30 24.32
CA ASP A 302 8.44 6.98 25.52
C ASP A 302 8.61 8.47 25.31
N HIS A 303 9.03 8.89 24.12
CA HIS A 303 9.03 10.29 23.71
C HIS A 303 7.62 10.89 23.77
N ILE A 304 6.64 10.22 23.15
CA ILE A 304 5.25 10.71 23.07
C ILE A 304 4.56 10.77 24.43
N LEU A 305 4.75 9.75 25.27
CA LEU A 305 4.03 9.61 26.54
C LEU A 305 4.73 10.28 27.72
N ASN A 306 6.06 10.25 27.73
CA ASN A 306 6.87 10.65 28.88
C ASN A 306 7.79 11.85 28.58
N GLY A 307 7.86 12.30 27.32
CA GLY A 307 8.75 13.40 26.90
C GLY A 307 10.22 13.03 27.00
N TRP A 308 10.56 11.75 26.76
CA TRP A 308 11.96 11.31 26.75
C TRP A 308 12.62 11.65 25.42
N ASP A 309 13.91 11.96 25.47
CA ASP A 309 14.68 12.28 24.27
C ASP A 309 14.73 11.08 23.32
N MET A 310 14.56 11.33 22.03
CA MET A 310 14.77 10.30 21.01
C MET A 310 16.26 9.95 20.92
N PRO A 311 16.64 8.65 20.94
CA PRO A 311 18.03 8.27 20.77
C PRO A 311 18.54 8.66 19.37
N ALA A 312 19.86 8.69 19.18
CA ALA A 312 20.43 8.88 17.85
C ALA A 312 20.24 7.61 17.02
N GLY A 313 19.70 7.74 15.81
CA GLY A 313 19.42 6.60 14.93
C GLY A 313 18.99 7.00 13.53
N LEU A 314 18.88 5.99 12.66
CA LEU A 314 18.22 6.12 11.37
C LEU A 314 16.82 5.55 11.52
N TYR A 315 15.82 6.42 11.39
CA TYR A 315 14.45 6.04 11.63
C TYR A 315 13.63 5.93 10.35
N ALA A 316 12.65 5.04 10.40
CA ALA A 316 11.63 4.91 9.39
C ALA A 316 10.27 4.91 10.08
N PHE A 317 9.40 5.83 9.67
CA PHE A 317 8.00 5.85 10.07
C PHE A 317 7.16 5.41 8.88
N SER A 318 6.02 4.78 9.11
CA SER A 318 5.18 4.28 8.02
C SER A 318 3.96 5.17 7.84
N SER A 319 3.47 5.25 6.61
CA SER A 319 2.22 5.92 6.30
C SER A 319 1.14 4.89 6.01
N GLN A 320 0.27 4.64 6.99
CA GLN A 320 -0.97 3.93 6.73
C GLN A 320 -1.99 4.86 6.10
N THR A 321 -2.12 6.07 6.67
CA THR A 321 -2.85 7.19 6.08
C THR A 321 -1.89 8.35 5.87
N LEU A 322 -1.84 8.90 4.65
CA LEU A 322 -1.06 10.08 4.31
C LEU A 322 -1.97 11.29 4.12
N ILE A 323 -1.66 12.41 4.76
CA ILE A 323 -2.33 13.69 4.52
C ILE A 323 -1.30 14.70 4.04
N ILE A 324 -1.60 15.35 2.92
CA ILE A 324 -0.81 16.46 2.39
C ILE A 324 -1.65 17.72 2.54
N ILE A 325 -1.20 18.68 3.33
CA ILE A 325 -1.85 19.99 3.46
C ILE A 325 -1.01 21.00 2.69
N LYS A 326 -1.62 21.64 1.70
CA LYS A 326 -0.98 22.65 0.86
C LYS A 326 -1.20 24.04 1.45
N GLY A 327 -0.14 24.84 1.47
CA GLY A 327 -0.23 26.29 1.63
C GLY A 327 -0.75 26.97 0.37
N ASP A 328 -0.87 28.29 0.43
CA ASP A 328 -1.51 29.11 -0.61
C ASP A 328 -0.60 29.43 -1.81
#